data_AF-A0A3M1JE87-F1
#
_entry.id   AF-A0A3M1JE87-F1
#
_cell.length_a   1.000
_cell.length_b   1.000
_cell.length_c   1.000
_cell.angle_alpha   90.00
_cell.angle_beta   90.00
_cell.angle_gamma   90.00
#
_symmetry.space_group_name_H-M   'P 1'
#
loop_
_entity.id
_entity.type
_entity.pdbx_description
1 polymer ?
#
loop_
_entity_poly.entity_id
_entity_poly.type
_entity_poly.pdbx_seq_one_letter_code
_entity_poly.pdbx_strand_id
1 'polypeptide(L)'
;ATTANLKGGLGSASAVTAEGCIVGALAAVNAVGRATVADTPHFWAAPFEIGTEFGGHGPAPRLAPEALELPLKGSRPRQATTLVVVATDADISQVALKRIAIMANAGLARAIYPAHSPLDGDIVLALATGQRKCAEAPDTLARLGQAAINVVARAVARGVYEARTPEGAPAGPPAYKELFGET
;
A
#
# COMPACT_ATOMS: atom_id res chain seq x y z
N ALA A 1 0.90 14.09 4.29
CA ALA A 1 0.37 12.98 3.48
C ALA A 1 -1.11 12.76 3.81
N THR A 2 -1.96 12.62 2.79
CA THR A 2 -3.41 12.37 2.86
C THR A 2 -3.87 11.48 1.71
N THR A 3 -4.94 10.71 1.92
CA THR A 3 -5.75 10.13 0.82
C THR A 3 -6.92 11.08 0.50
N ALA A 4 -7.87 10.67 -0.35
CA ALA A 4 -9.06 11.46 -0.62
C ALA A 4 -9.91 11.79 0.62
N ASN A 5 -10.09 10.83 1.53
CA ASN A 5 -11.01 10.94 2.66
C ASN A 5 -10.34 10.80 4.03
N LEU A 6 -9.09 10.34 4.09
CA LEU A 6 -8.39 10.06 5.34
C LEU A 6 -7.00 10.67 5.38
N LYS A 7 -6.47 10.76 6.60
CA LYS A 7 -5.06 11.01 6.82
C LYS A 7 -4.24 9.87 6.21
N GLY A 8 -3.19 10.24 5.48
CA GLY A 8 -2.17 9.32 4.97
C GLY A 8 -0.92 9.41 5.83
N GLY A 9 0.00 8.48 5.63
CA GLY A 9 1.16 8.33 6.50
C GLY A 9 2.22 7.39 5.95
N LEU A 10 3.09 6.95 6.85
CA LEU A 10 4.13 5.96 6.58
C LEU A 10 3.65 4.60 7.06
N GLY A 11 3.79 3.58 6.23
CA GLY A 11 3.48 2.20 6.60
C GLY A 11 4.49 1.22 6.04
N SER A 12 4.65 0.10 6.71
CA SER A 12 5.56 -0.96 6.30
C SER A 12 4.95 -2.33 6.49
N ALA A 13 5.38 -3.31 5.71
CA ALA A 13 4.99 -4.71 5.90
C ALA A 13 6.10 -5.61 5.35
N SER A 14 6.11 -6.86 5.79
CA SER A 14 7.03 -7.87 5.27
C SER A 14 6.38 -9.25 5.19
N ALA A 15 6.99 -10.12 4.40
CA ALA A 15 6.64 -11.52 4.27
C ALA A 15 7.91 -12.34 4.02
N VAL A 16 7.86 -13.62 4.39
CA VAL A 16 8.89 -14.61 4.06
C VAL A 16 8.29 -15.51 2.98
N THR A 17 9.01 -15.73 1.88
CA THR A 17 8.59 -16.65 0.83
C THR A 17 8.79 -18.11 1.27
N ALA A 18 8.24 -19.06 0.52
CA ALA A 18 8.42 -20.49 0.81
C ALA A 18 9.90 -20.91 0.75
N GLU A 19 10.71 -20.21 -0.04
CA GLU A 19 12.15 -20.39 -0.21
C GLU A 19 12.97 -19.72 0.91
N GLY A 20 12.29 -19.04 1.84
CA GLY A 20 12.92 -18.33 2.95
C GLY A 20 13.45 -16.94 2.61
N CYS A 21 13.26 -16.45 1.37
CA CYS A 21 13.63 -15.08 1.01
C CYS A 21 12.66 -14.10 1.68
N ILE A 22 13.17 -12.98 2.19
CA ILE A 22 12.38 -11.95 2.86
C ILE A 22 12.05 -10.86 1.86
N VAL A 23 10.79 -10.46 1.77
CA VAL A 23 10.35 -9.30 1.00
C VAL A 23 9.67 -8.31 1.94
N GLY A 24 10.14 -7.07 1.96
CA GLY A 24 9.60 -5.97 2.74
C GLY A 24 9.16 -4.81 1.84
N ALA A 25 8.20 -4.02 2.32
CA ALA A 25 7.81 -2.77 1.71
C ALA A 25 7.73 -1.65 2.74
N LEU A 26 8.08 -0.44 2.32
CA LEU A 26 7.85 0.83 3.03
C LEU A 26 7.12 1.77 2.07
N ALA A 27 5.98 2.31 2.51
CA ALA A 27 5.12 3.17 1.70
C ALA A 27 4.90 4.52 2.41
N ALA A 28 5.02 5.61 1.64
CA ALA A 28 4.56 6.94 2.01
C ALA A 28 3.29 7.26 1.22
N VAL A 29 2.15 7.26 1.92
CA VAL A 29 0.81 7.25 1.31
C VAL A 29 0.23 8.66 1.22
N ASN A 30 0.32 9.28 0.05
CA ASN A 30 -0.30 10.57 -0.25
C ASN A 30 -1.13 10.52 -1.55
N ALA A 31 -1.98 9.51 -1.70
CA ALA A 31 -2.71 9.21 -2.94
C ALA A 31 -3.90 10.15 -3.23
N VAL A 32 -4.29 10.30 -4.49
CA VAL A 32 -5.62 10.85 -4.86
C VAL A 32 -6.72 9.89 -4.46
N GLY A 33 -6.52 8.59 -4.67
CA GLY A 33 -7.49 7.56 -4.35
C GLY A 33 -7.80 7.41 -2.86
N ARG A 34 -8.76 6.53 -2.56
CA ARG A 34 -9.11 6.09 -1.21
C ARG A 34 -8.40 4.76 -0.91
N ALA A 35 -7.95 4.60 0.34
CA ALA A 35 -7.45 3.31 0.83
C ALA A 35 -8.57 2.41 1.38
N THR A 36 -9.69 3.03 1.77
CA THR A 36 -10.91 2.36 2.24
C THR A 36 -11.96 2.29 1.14
N VAL A 37 -12.88 1.33 1.27
CA VAL A 37 -14.07 1.22 0.44
C VAL A 37 -15.06 2.30 0.89
N ALA A 38 -15.15 3.39 0.13
CA ALA A 38 -15.86 4.61 0.52
C ALA A 38 -15.45 5.08 1.93
N ASP A 39 -16.42 5.53 2.74
CA ASP A 39 -16.22 6.02 4.11
C ASP A 39 -16.53 4.94 5.16
N THR A 40 -16.20 3.69 4.84
CA THR A 40 -16.35 2.52 5.73
C THR A 40 -15.01 2.13 6.37
N PRO A 41 -14.99 1.31 7.43
CA PRO A 41 -13.73 0.85 8.04
C PRO A 41 -12.96 -0.17 7.19
N HIS A 42 -13.53 -0.64 6.07
CA HIS A 42 -12.96 -1.72 5.27
C HIS A 42 -11.90 -1.21 4.28
N PHE A 43 -10.68 -1.73 4.37
CA PHE A 43 -9.61 -1.45 3.42
C PHE A 43 -9.78 -2.23 2.12
N TRP A 44 -9.38 -1.64 0.98
CA TRP A 44 -9.24 -2.40 -0.28
C TRP A 44 -8.24 -3.55 -0.14
N ALA A 45 -7.19 -3.35 0.67
CA ALA A 45 -6.16 -4.33 0.95
C ALA A 45 -6.60 -5.45 1.91
N ALA A 46 -7.84 -5.45 2.41
CA ALA A 46 -8.31 -6.41 3.42
C ALA A 46 -8.07 -7.90 3.09
N PRO A 47 -8.20 -8.37 1.83
CA PRO A 47 -7.87 -9.76 1.50
C PRO A 47 -6.42 -10.18 1.76
N PHE A 48 -5.52 -9.21 1.96
CA PHE A 48 -4.08 -9.43 2.16
C PHE A 48 -3.65 -9.17 3.61
N GLU A 49 -4.58 -8.84 4.51
CA GLU A 49 -4.29 -8.59 5.92
C GLU A 49 -3.73 -9.84 6.60
N ILE A 50 -2.69 -9.66 7.42
CA ILE A 50 -2.22 -10.69 8.34
C ILE A 50 -2.60 -10.34 9.77
N GLY A 51 -3.40 -11.20 10.40
CA GLY A 51 -3.94 -10.95 11.74
C GLY A 51 -4.88 -9.75 11.72
N THR A 52 -4.57 -8.73 12.51
CA THR A 52 -5.36 -7.49 12.64
C THR A 52 -4.48 -6.25 12.41
N GLU A 53 -3.46 -6.37 11.56
CA GLU A 53 -2.40 -5.35 11.38
C GLU A 53 -2.90 -3.99 10.88
N PHE A 54 -4.12 -3.91 10.34
CA PHE A 54 -4.82 -2.66 10.00
C PHE A 54 -6.33 -2.72 10.32
N GLY A 55 -6.70 -3.43 11.39
CA GLY A 55 -8.04 -3.39 12.00
C GLY A 55 -8.85 -4.69 11.90
N GLY A 56 -8.47 -5.65 11.06
CA GLY A 56 -9.12 -6.98 11.03
C GLY A 56 -10.58 -6.98 10.56
N HIS A 57 -11.06 -5.92 9.91
CA HIS A 57 -12.46 -5.79 9.49
C HIS A 57 -12.83 -6.67 8.28
N GLY A 58 -11.84 -7.24 7.60
CA GLY A 58 -12.03 -8.02 6.38
C GLY A 58 -12.58 -7.20 5.20
N PRO A 59 -12.86 -7.85 4.06
CA PRO A 59 -13.39 -7.21 2.87
C PRO A 59 -14.75 -6.54 3.15
N ALA A 60 -15.02 -5.42 2.48
CA ALA A 60 -16.31 -4.77 2.58
C ALA A 60 -17.44 -5.74 2.16
N PRO A 61 -18.50 -5.91 2.98
CA PRO A 61 -19.56 -6.89 2.70
C PRO A 61 -20.43 -6.49 1.50
N ARG A 62 -20.46 -5.20 1.17
CA ARG A 62 -21.12 -4.66 -0.01
C ARG A 62 -20.27 -3.56 -0.62
N LEU A 63 -20.22 -3.55 -1.95
CA LEU A 63 -19.61 -2.50 -2.73
C LEU A 63 -20.71 -1.59 -3.28
N ALA A 64 -20.95 -0.47 -2.59
CA ALA A 64 -21.90 0.53 -3.06
C ALA A 64 -21.33 1.26 -4.30
N PRO A 65 -22.15 1.67 -5.28
CA PRO A 65 -21.66 2.35 -6.49
C PRO A 65 -20.79 3.57 -6.21
N GLU A 66 -21.08 4.32 -5.15
CA GLU A 66 -20.36 5.53 -4.73
C GLU A 66 -18.92 5.24 -4.27
N ALA A 67 -18.62 3.98 -3.90
CA ALA A 67 -17.27 3.54 -3.60
C ALA A 67 -16.37 3.47 -4.85
N LEU A 68 -16.98 3.43 -6.04
CA LEU A 68 -16.31 3.35 -7.34
C LEU A 68 -16.26 4.70 -8.07
N GLU A 69 -16.90 5.73 -7.54
CA GLU A 69 -16.82 7.07 -8.10
C GLU A 69 -15.42 7.67 -7.93
N LEU A 70 -15.02 8.50 -8.90
CA LEU A 70 -13.75 9.21 -8.85
C LEU A 70 -13.74 10.14 -7.63
N PRO A 71 -12.83 9.95 -6.65
CA PRO A 71 -12.85 10.76 -5.45
C PRO A 71 -12.35 12.19 -5.73
N LEU A 72 -12.98 13.18 -5.10
CA LEU A 72 -12.56 14.57 -5.14
C LEU A 72 -11.58 14.87 -3.99
N LYS A 73 -10.28 14.89 -4.27
CA LYS A 73 -9.26 15.29 -3.28
C LYS A 73 -9.03 16.81 -3.30
N GLY A 74 -9.97 17.58 -2.74
CA GLY A 74 -9.82 19.02 -2.44
C GLY A 74 -9.53 19.97 -3.63
N SER A 75 -9.78 21.27 -3.44
CA SER A 75 -9.85 22.29 -4.51
C SER A 75 -8.51 22.81 -5.05
N ARG A 76 -7.37 22.19 -4.72
CA ARG A 76 -6.06 22.62 -5.25
C ARG A 76 -5.35 21.42 -5.86
N PRO A 77 -4.86 21.51 -7.12
CA PRO A 77 -4.02 20.48 -7.73
C PRO A 77 -2.66 20.45 -7.02
N ARG A 78 -2.63 19.92 -5.80
CA ARG A 78 -1.40 19.46 -5.17
C ARG A 78 -1.18 18.06 -5.67
N GLN A 79 -0.09 17.87 -6.41
CA GLN A 79 0.37 16.57 -6.88
C GLN A 79 0.32 15.59 -5.70
N ALA A 80 -0.56 14.61 -5.79
CA ALA A 80 -0.60 13.48 -4.89
C ALA A 80 0.50 12.51 -5.33
N THR A 81 1.07 11.73 -4.41
CA THR A 81 2.25 10.91 -4.70
C THR A 81 2.30 9.77 -3.70
N THR A 82 2.17 8.53 -4.15
CA THR A 82 2.49 7.36 -3.31
C THR A 82 3.88 6.88 -3.65
N LEU A 83 4.80 6.95 -2.68
CA LEU A 83 6.17 6.46 -2.83
C LEU A 83 6.30 5.12 -2.12
N VAL A 84 6.80 4.11 -2.80
CA VAL A 84 7.00 2.77 -2.25
C VAL A 84 8.41 2.29 -2.50
N VAL A 85 9.05 1.77 -1.47
CA VAL A 85 10.29 1.00 -1.56
C VAL A 85 9.97 -0.45 -1.27
N VAL A 86 10.33 -1.36 -2.17
CA VAL A 86 10.32 -2.81 -1.98
C VAL A 86 11.77 -3.28 -1.76
N ALA A 87 12.02 -4.02 -0.70
CA ALA A 87 13.33 -4.57 -0.38
C ALA A 87 13.26 -6.08 -0.31
N THR A 88 14.28 -6.78 -0.81
CA THR A 88 14.44 -8.23 -0.66
C THR A 88 15.85 -8.61 -0.26
N ASP A 89 16.01 -9.73 0.47
CA ASP A 89 17.33 -10.31 0.76
C ASP A 89 17.84 -11.22 -0.38
N ALA A 90 17.01 -11.51 -1.37
CA ALA A 90 17.34 -12.37 -2.50
C ALA A 90 18.49 -11.81 -3.35
N ASP A 91 19.45 -12.66 -3.68
CA ASP A 91 20.52 -12.44 -4.65
C ASP A 91 19.97 -12.65 -6.06
N ILE A 92 19.49 -11.56 -6.67
CA ILE A 92 18.85 -11.54 -7.98
C ILE A 92 19.41 -10.40 -8.84
N SER A 93 19.34 -10.57 -10.16
CA SER A 93 19.77 -9.58 -11.11
C SER A 93 18.95 -8.29 -11.04
N GLN A 94 19.54 -7.19 -11.52
CA GLN A 94 18.83 -5.92 -11.67
C GLN A 94 17.60 -6.03 -12.61
N VAL A 95 17.65 -6.95 -13.58
CA VAL A 95 16.53 -7.22 -14.50
C VAL A 95 15.36 -7.86 -13.76
N ALA A 96 15.64 -8.89 -12.95
CA ALA A 96 14.65 -9.52 -12.08
C ALA A 96 14.07 -8.53 -11.06
N LEU A 97 14.92 -7.70 -10.46
CA LEU A 97 14.50 -6.69 -9.49
C LEU A 97 13.59 -5.62 -10.12
N LYS A 98 13.90 -5.17 -11.34
CA LYS A 98 13.02 -4.28 -12.12
C LYS A 98 11.67 -4.94 -12.40
N ARG A 99 11.65 -6.24 -12.70
CA ARG A 99 10.40 -7.00 -12.88
C ARG A 99 9.57 -7.02 -11.59
N ILE A 100 10.21 -7.20 -10.44
CA ILE A 100 9.53 -7.14 -9.13
C ILE A 100 8.95 -5.73 -8.87
N ALA A 101 9.69 -4.66 -9.17
CA ALA A 101 9.17 -3.29 -9.06
C ALA A 101 7.92 -3.06 -9.92
N ILE A 102 7.91 -3.57 -11.16
CA ILE A 102 6.74 -3.51 -12.04
C ILE A 102 5.56 -4.25 -11.41
N MET A 103 5.79 -5.50 -10.96
CA MET A 103 4.74 -6.32 -10.33
C MET A 103 4.15 -5.63 -9.09
N ALA A 104 4.99 -5.03 -8.25
CA ALA A 104 4.58 -4.36 -7.02
C ALA A 104 3.60 -3.19 -7.21
N ASN A 105 3.49 -2.61 -8.42
CA ASN A 105 2.42 -1.65 -8.73
C ASN A 105 1.01 -2.26 -8.62
N ALA A 106 0.86 -3.57 -8.86
CA ALA A 106 -0.41 -4.24 -8.59
C ALA A 106 -0.77 -4.24 -7.08
N GLY A 107 0.21 -4.09 -6.19
CA GLY A 107 -0.01 -3.89 -4.76
C GLY A 107 -0.61 -2.53 -4.45
N LEU A 108 -0.18 -1.46 -5.16
CA LEU A 108 -0.80 -0.15 -5.09
C LEU A 108 -2.26 -0.21 -5.53
N ALA A 109 -2.54 -0.82 -6.69
CA ALA A 109 -3.90 -0.98 -7.21
C ALA A 109 -4.82 -1.83 -6.31
N ARG A 110 -4.25 -2.74 -5.49
CA ARG A 110 -4.99 -3.53 -4.49
C ARG A 110 -5.29 -2.77 -3.20
N ALA A 111 -4.57 -1.69 -2.92
CA ALA A 111 -4.72 -0.93 -1.68
C ALA A 111 -5.33 0.45 -1.88
N ILE A 112 -5.37 0.97 -3.11
CA ILE A 112 -5.81 2.32 -3.43
C ILE A 112 -6.76 2.25 -4.62
N TYR A 113 -7.94 2.85 -4.47
CA TYR A 113 -8.89 2.99 -5.56
C TYR A 113 -9.32 4.46 -5.78
N PRO A 114 -9.18 5.00 -7.00
CA PRO A 114 -8.27 4.53 -8.05
C PRO A 114 -6.80 4.81 -7.68
N ALA A 115 -5.90 3.94 -8.12
CA ALA A 115 -4.45 4.19 -8.14
C ALA A 115 -3.99 4.64 -9.53
N HIS A 116 -2.78 5.19 -9.65
CA HIS A 116 -2.19 5.62 -10.93
C HIS A 116 -3.03 6.65 -11.69
N SER A 117 -3.74 7.51 -10.95
CA SER A 117 -4.42 8.67 -11.52
C SER A 117 -3.41 9.58 -12.24
N PRO A 118 -3.80 10.29 -13.31
CA PRO A 118 -2.96 11.35 -13.90
C PRO A 118 -2.57 12.47 -12.91
N LEU A 119 -3.23 12.52 -11.76
CA LEU A 119 -2.97 13.47 -10.67
C LEU A 119 -2.07 12.87 -9.56
N ASP A 120 -1.69 11.60 -9.70
CA ASP A 120 -0.81 10.85 -8.79
C ASP A 120 0.58 10.65 -9.41
N GLY A 121 1.62 10.95 -8.65
CA GLY A 121 3.01 10.61 -8.93
C GLY A 121 3.43 9.30 -8.28
N ASP A 122 2.71 8.20 -8.54
CA ASP A 122 3.03 6.91 -7.92
C ASP A 122 4.38 6.37 -8.40
N ILE A 123 5.25 6.01 -7.46
CA ILE A 123 6.60 5.48 -7.74
C ILE A 123 6.87 4.26 -6.88
N VAL A 124 7.29 3.17 -7.52
CA VAL A 124 7.81 1.97 -6.85
C VAL A 124 9.30 1.81 -7.18
N LEU A 125 10.13 1.79 -6.15
CA LEU A 125 11.55 1.46 -6.22
C LEU A 125 11.75 0.08 -5.60
N ALA A 126 12.59 -0.76 -6.21
CA ALA A 126 12.96 -2.06 -5.63
C ALA A 126 14.47 -2.13 -5.40
N LEU A 127 14.88 -2.73 -4.29
CA LEU A 127 16.27 -2.98 -3.92
C LEU A 127 16.44 -4.43 -3.44
N ALA A 128 17.63 -5.00 -3.69
CA ALA A 128 18.03 -6.33 -3.23
C ALA A 128 19.34 -6.22 -2.46
N THR A 129 19.44 -6.85 -1.28
CA THR A 129 20.68 -6.84 -0.49
C THR A 129 21.65 -7.95 -0.88
N GLY A 130 21.20 -8.95 -1.63
CA GLY A 130 22.03 -10.06 -2.12
C GLY A 130 22.54 -11.02 -1.03
N GLN A 131 21.89 -11.04 0.14
CA GLN A 131 22.33 -11.82 1.29
C GLN A 131 21.92 -13.30 1.22
N ARG A 132 20.90 -13.62 0.43
CA ARG A 132 20.37 -14.97 0.30
C ARG A 132 20.40 -15.44 -1.14
N LYS A 133 21.04 -16.58 -1.37
CA LYS A 133 20.93 -17.27 -2.65
C LYS A 133 19.48 -17.70 -2.88
N CYS A 134 18.84 -17.13 -3.88
CA CYS A 134 17.54 -17.53 -4.37
C CYS A 134 17.71 -17.83 -5.88
N ALA A 135 17.13 -18.91 -6.39
CA ALA A 135 17.27 -19.23 -7.81
C ALA A 135 16.56 -18.16 -8.65
N GLU A 136 17.21 -17.60 -9.67
CA GLU A 136 16.54 -16.68 -10.61
C GLU A 136 15.73 -17.47 -11.66
N ALA A 137 14.86 -18.36 -11.18
CA ALA A 137 13.95 -19.15 -11.98
C ALA A 137 12.57 -18.46 -12.05
N PRO A 138 11.79 -18.67 -13.13
CA PRO A 138 10.47 -18.06 -13.28
C PRO A 138 9.55 -18.23 -12.06
N ASP A 139 9.54 -19.42 -11.45
CA ASP A 139 8.71 -19.70 -10.27
C ASP A 139 9.15 -18.92 -9.03
N THR A 140 10.46 -18.75 -8.84
CA THR A 140 10.99 -17.97 -7.71
C THR A 140 10.69 -16.48 -7.89
N LEU A 141 10.84 -15.95 -9.10
CA LEU A 141 10.47 -14.57 -9.42
C LEU A 141 8.97 -14.32 -9.27
N ALA A 142 8.15 -15.29 -9.67
CA ALA A 142 6.70 -15.22 -9.48
C ALA A 142 6.34 -15.12 -7.99
N ARG A 143 6.98 -15.91 -7.12
CA ARG A 143 6.75 -15.89 -5.67
C ARG A 143 7.28 -14.61 -5.01
N LEU A 144 8.48 -14.16 -5.35
CA LEU A 144 9.02 -12.89 -4.88
C LEU A 144 8.13 -11.70 -5.29
N GLY A 145 7.68 -11.70 -6.55
CA GLY A 145 6.78 -10.66 -7.05
C GLY A 145 5.39 -10.72 -6.42
N GLN A 146 4.82 -11.91 -6.19
CA GLN A 146 3.56 -12.07 -5.47
C GLN A 146 3.69 -11.57 -4.02
N ALA A 147 4.78 -11.92 -3.34
CA ALA A 147 5.08 -11.42 -2.01
C ALA A 147 5.16 -9.89 -2.03
N ALA A 148 5.89 -9.29 -2.99
CA ALA A 148 6.00 -7.85 -3.17
C ALA A 148 4.63 -7.18 -3.34
N ILE A 149 3.76 -7.72 -4.19
CA ILE A 149 2.39 -7.21 -4.38
C ILE A 149 1.63 -7.17 -3.05
N ASN A 150 1.65 -8.27 -2.30
CA ASN A 150 0.90 -8.37 -1.05
C ASN A 150 1.48 -7.46 0.04
N VAL A 151 2.81 -7.39 0.19
CA VAL A 151 3.43 -6.52 1.20
C VAL A 151 3.26 -5.04 0.87
N VAL A 152 3.24 -4.64 -0.41
CA VAL A 152 2.93 -3.26 -0.80
C VAL A 152 1.49 -2.91 -0.43
N ALA A 153 0.53 -3.79 -0.74
CA ALA A 153 -0.87 -3.54 -0.40
C ALA A 153 -1.06 -3.34 1.12
N ARG A 154 -0.43 -4.22 1.91
CA ARG A 154 -0.44 -4.14 3.38
C ARG A 154 0.27 -2.89 3.90
N ALA A 155 1.45 -2.55 3.36
CA ALA A 155 2.20 -1.37 3.79
C ALA A 155 1.41 -0.08 3.57
N VAL A 156 0.68 0.03 2.45
CA VAL A 156 -0.21 1.18 2.18
C VAL A 156 -1.34 1.24 3.19
N ALA A 157 -2.07 0.14 3.42
CA ALA A 157 -3.15 0.10 4.40
C ALA A 157 -2.68 0.46 5.81
N ARG A 158 -1.55 -0.13 6.26
CA ARG A 158 -0.91 0.23 7.53
C ARG A 158 -0.52 1.70 7.58
N GLY A 159 -0.07 2.29 6.48
CA GLY A 159 0.30 3.70 6.43
C GLY A 159 -0.87 4.67 6.64
N VAL A 160 -2.08 4.27 6.26
CA VAL A 160 -3.32 5.02 6.54
C VAL A 160 -3.86 4.69 7.92
N TYR A 161 -3.85 3.42 8.32
CA TYR A 161 -4.31 2.95 9.63
C TYR A 161 -3.52 3.56 10.79
N GLU A 162 -2.18 3.65 10.68
CA GLU A 162 -1.31 4.21 11.72
C GLU A 162 -1.13 5.73 11.62
N ALA A 163 -1.73 6.37 10.61
CA ALA A 163 -1.67 7.81 10.48
C ALA A 163 -2.35 8.48 11.69
N ARG A 164 -1.73 9.54 12.20
CA ARG A 164 -2.28 10.39 13.26
C ARG A 164 -2.30 11.83 12.80
N THR A 165 -3.27 12.58 13.30
CA THR A 165 -3.34 14.04 13.12
C THR A 165 -2.41 14.69 14.15
N PRO A 166 -1.31 15.35 13.74
CA PRO A 166 -0.45 16.07 14.69
C PRO A 166 -1.21 17.23 15.34
N GLU A 167 -0.87 17.54 16.59
CA GLU A 167 -1.41 18.72 17.26
C GLU A 167 -1.03 19.99 16.48
N GLY A 168 -1.99 20.91 16.31
CA GLY A 168 -1.81 22.14 15.55
C GLY A 168 -1.70 21.97 14.03
N ALA A 169 -1.93 20.76 13.49
CA ALA A 169 -1.97 20.56 12.05
C ALA A 169 -3.10 21.38 11.39
N PRO A 170 -2.89 21.91 10.17
CA PRO A 170 -3.97 22.53 9.41
C PRO A 170 -5.15 21.59 9.22
N ALA A 171 -6.36 22.15 9.10
CA ALA A 171 -7.57 21.38 8.82
C ALA A 171 -7.36 20.45 7.60
N GLY A 172 -7.76 19.19 7.76
CA GLY A 172 -7.55 18.13 6.79
C GLY A 172 -8.47 16.95 7.07
N PRO A 173 -8.36 15.88 6.27
CA PRO A 173 -9.15 14.68 6.51
C PRO A 173 -8.75 14.02 7.84
N PRO A 174 -9.71 13.38 8.53
CA PRO A 174 -9.48 12.74 9.82
C PRO A 174 -8.54 11.55 9.69
N ALA A 175 -7.88 11.17 10.78
CA ALA A 175 -7.17 9.90 10.86
C ALA A 175 -8.17 8.72 10.90
N TYR A 176 -7.77 7.56 10.36
CA TYR A 176 -8.62 6.37 10.35
C TYR A 176 -9.16 6.03 11.75
N LYS A 177 -8.27 6.01 12.75
CA LYS A 177 -8.60 5.67 14.14
C LYS A 177 -9.49 6.71 14.83
N GLU A 178 -9.59 7.94 14.32
CA GLU A 178 -10.53 8.95 14.83
C GLU A 178 -11.98 8.63 14.42
N LEU A 179 -12.17 7.93 13.30
CA LEU A 179 -13.48 7.53 12.80
C LEU A 179 -13.88 6.12 13.22
N PHE A 180 -12.91 5.20 13.27
CA PHE A 180 -13.17 3.76 13.37
C PHE A 180 -12.37 3.06 14.47
N GLY A 181 -11.55 3.79 15.24
CA GLY A 181 -10.85 3.20 16.38
C GLY A 181 -11.83 2.85 17.50
N GLU A 182 -11.63 1.69 18.12
CA GLU A 182 -12.26 1.39 19.41
C GLU A 182 -11.64 2.28 20.49
N THR A 183 -12.47 2.71 21.45
CA THR A 183 -12.07 3.60 22.56
C THR A 183 -11.35 2.85 23.66
#